data_AF-A0A1B8B504-F1
#
_entry.id   AF-A0A1B8B504-F1
#
_cell.length_a   1.000
_cell.length_b   1.000
_cell.length_c   1.000
_cell.angle_alpha   90.00
_cell.angle_beta   90.00
_cell.angle_gamma   90.00
#
_symmetry.space_group_name_H-M   'P 1'
#
loop_
_entity.id
_entity.type
_entity.pdbx_description
1 polymer ?
#
loop_
_entity_poly.entity_id
_entity_poly.type
_entity_poly.pdbx_seq_one_letter_code
_entity_poly.pdbx_strand_id
1 'polypeptide(L)'
;MPGPSKDTSWWAQDRNICTLLCKFKGSEASDPRDRVYALMGMASDMNSNAIEADYTKEEEMIVRDLCQYIYGDRSPIRGFSITSIREFQSQLSSISTRLLINMLETKPTQQSLLLFLGRQGILKDIGDIALRKLLDRGSHLVNLYLSKCETPFMITLQVAERSLADFPNLFNYFLERQQIPPNVLRGIASWMIAVNYHGLESFLRRLKLEMDPGPELIMNLMTYGPSEPVKLLELIFEAFRKPIELDAVTFMQAIDENEAALKLLLQHCQHPIMIPDKVLVKAISSGIQKLRIILETPKRTICIEEDAFDAAVAQGSTTLQLLFDHCDGGVLISDQLLRSAIQAGPKTLERVLQMSSGIQVGIDGSIFIAAAAQGPKTVQLLFNHCHHPMYTARKAIYTAISYAPRTLETMLEFCPFKVELRKDLFVRAVAKGPVTLKLLFHHCIRPINVTNKMLEVAIRGGIYWR
;
A
#
# COMPACT_ATOMS: atom_id res chain seq x y z
N MET A 1 -40.06 -42.27 19.50
CA MET A 1 -40.97 -41.91 18.38
C MET A 1 -40.88 -40.42 18.12
N PRO A 2 -40.71 -39.91 16.89
CA PRO A 2 -40.58 -38.49 16.66
C PRO A 2 -41.96 -37.80 16.61
N GLY A 3 -42.08 -36.72 17.39
CA GLY A 3 -43.27 -35.88 17.58
C GLY A 3 -43.42 -34.71 16.57
N PRO A 4 -44.30 -33.72 16.85
CA PRO A 4 -45.00 -32.90 15.84
C PRO A 4 -44.19 -31.83 15.07
N SER A 5 -42.88 -31.67 15.26
CA SER A 5 -42.10 -30.58 14.66
C SER A 5 -41.46 -30.93 13.31
N LYS A 6 -42.17 -31.64 12.42
CA LYS A 6 -41.58 -32.22 11.20
C LYS A 6 -41.05 -31.17 10.22
N ASP A 7 -41.77 -30.06 10.03
CA ASP A 7 -41.55 -29.17 8.88
C ASP A 7 -40.27 -28.31 8.97
N THR A 8 -39.66 -28.17 10.14
CA THR A 8 -38.39 -27.45 10.35
C THR A 8 -37.23 -28.34 10.77
N SER A 9 -37.48 -29.64 10.98
CA SER A 9 -36.45 -30.58 11.44
C SER A 9 -35.59 -31.08 10.27
N TRP A 10 -34.33 -31.43 10.55
CA TRP A 10 -33.47 -32.10 9.56
C TRP A 10 -34.09 -33.39 9.01
N TRP A 11 -35.08 -33.96 9.73
CA TRP A 11 -35.87 -35.11 9.32
C TRP A 11 -36.73 -34.88 8.07
N ALA A 12 -37.09 -33.62 7.76
CA ALA A 12 -37.78 -33.26 6.53
C ALA A 12 -36.82 -32.99 5.34
N GLN A 13 -35.49 -33.08 5.56
CA GLN A 13 -34.46 -32.87 4.53
C GLN A 13 -34.10 -34.20 3.80
N ASP A 14 -32.97 -34.21 3.08
CA ASP A 14 -32.42 -35.37 2.35
C ASP A 14 -32.17 -36.58 3.28
N ARG A 15 -33.15 -37.47 3.36
CA ARG A 15 -33.10 -38.73 4.11
C ARG A 15 -32.42 -39.86 3.32
N ASN A 16 -31.37 -39.56 2.58
CA ASN A 16 -30.62 -40.62 1.92
C ASN A 16 -29.82 -41.46 2.94
N ILE A 17 -29.46 -42.70 2.57
CA ILE A 17 -28.79 -43.63 3.50
C ILE A 17 -27.49 -43.04 4.05
N CYS A 18 -26.73 -42.29 3.25
CA CYS A 18 -25.49 -41.65 3.69
C CYS A 18 -25.72 -40.60 4.78
N THR A 19 -26.75 -39.76 4.62
CA THR A 19 -27.14 -38.77 5.64
C THR A 19 -27.49 -39.47 6.95
N LEU A 20 -28.29 -40.55 6.87
CA LEU A 20 -28.70 -41.30 8.06
C LEU A 20 -27.50 -41.96 8.74
N LEU A 21 -26.62 -42.62 8.00
CA LEU A 21 -25.40 -43.25 8.53
C LEU A 21 -24.49 -42.24 9.23
N CYS A 22 -24.39 -41.02 8.68
CA CYS A 22 -23.60 -39.94 9.29
C CYS A 22 -24.26 -39.39 10.56
N LYS A 23 -25.58 -39.16 10.55
CA LYS A 23 -26.33 -38.61 11.69
C LYS A 23 -26.42 -39.57 12.87
N PHE A 24 -26.55 -40.87 12.60
CA PHE A 24 -26.64 -41.92 13.62
C PHE A 24 -25.30 -42.61 13.91
N LYS A 25 -24.16 -41.99 13.55
CA LYS A 25 -22.82 -42.52 13.85
C LYS A 25 -22.53 -42.69 15.35
N GLY A 26 -23.31 -42.05 16.23
CA GLY A 26 -23.25 -42.20 17.68
C GLY A 26 -24.16 -43.29 18.26
N SER A 27 -24.86 -44.07 17.44
CA SER A 27 -25.78 -45.12 17.91
C SER A 27 -25.09 -46.13 18.82
N GLU A 28 -25.76 -46.52 19.91
CA GLU A 28 -25.31 -47.52 20.90
C GLU A 28 -25.88 -48.92 20.63
N ALA A 29 -26.21 -49.21 19.37
CA ALA A 29 -26.68 -50.54 18.98
C ALA A 29 -25.73 -51.64 19.45
N SER A 30 -26.27 -52.64 20.15
CA SER A 30 -25.51 -53.78 20.67
C SER A 30 -25.00 -54.67 19.53
N ASP A 31 -25.80 -54.84 18.48
CA ASP A 31 -25.35 -55.43 17.23
C ASP A 31 -24.90 -54.31 16.27
N PRO A 32 -23.65 -54.32 15.77
CA PRO A 32 -23.16 -53.31 14.84
C PRO A 32 -23.95 -53.23 13.54
N ARG A 33 -24.63 -54.32 13.13
CA ARG A 33 -25.45 -54.40 11.90
C ARG A 33 -26.74 -53.62 12.00
N ASP A 34 -27.30 -53.48 13.21
CA ASP A 34 -28.49 -52.66 13.48
C ASP A 34 -28.24 -51.18 13.16
N ARG A 35 -26.97 -50.73 13.20
CA ARG A 35 -26.58 -49.36 12.79
C ARG A 35 -26.87 -49.09 11.32
N VAL A 36 -27.08 -50.12 10.51
CA VAL A 36 -27.39 -50.05 9.08
C VAL A 36 -28.84 -50.47 8.83
N TYR A 37 -29.23 -51.68 9.27
CA TYR A 37 -30.54 -52.24 8.95
C TYR A 37 -31.71 -51.40 9.49
N ALA A 38 -31.55 -50.79 10.67
CA ALA A 38 -32.58 -49.90 11.20
C ALA A 38 -32.77 -48.62 10.35
N LEU A 39 -31.71 -48.16 9.66
CA LEU A 39 -31.74 -46.93 8.86
C LEU A 39 -32.27 -47.15 7.45
N MET A 40 -32.16 -48.37 6.92
CA MET A 40 -32.58 -48.68 5.55
C MET A 40 -34.07 -48.47 5.32
N GLY A 41 -34.93 -48.85 6.28
CA GLY A 41 -36.37 -48.60 6.19
C GLY A 41 -36.76 -47.12 6.33
N MET A 42 -35.83 -46.27 6.75
CA MET A 42 -36.03 -44.83 6.89
C MET A 42 -35.46 -44.03 5.71
N ALA A 43 -34.57 -44.66 4.94
CA ALA A 43 -33.83 -44.03 3.85
C ALA A 43 -34.74 -43.84 2.63
N SER A 44 -34.77 -42.62 2.08
CA SER A 44 -35.63 -42.26 0.95
C SER A 44 -35.09 -42.74 -0.40
N ASP A 45 -33.79 -43.03 -0.49
CA ASP A 45 -33.12 -43.50 -1.69
C ASP A 45 -33.05 -45.03 -1.79
N MET A 46 -33.32 -45.73 -0.69
CA MET A 46 -33.33 -47.19 -0.64
C MET A 46 -34.61 -47.75 -1.28
N ASN A 47 -34.45 -48.46 -2.39
CA ASN A 47 -35.49 -49.35 -2.89
C ASN A 47 -35.49 -50.63 -2.05
N SER A 48 -36.64 -51.28 -1.91
CA SER A 48 -36.86 -52.48 -1.09
C SER A 48 -35.94 -53.67 -1.40
N ASN A 49 -35.18 -53.63 -2.51
CA ASN A 49 -34.38 -54.73 -3.01
C ASN A 49 -32.87 -54.43 -3.08
N ALA A 50 -32.42 -53.26 -2.58
CA ALA A 50 -31.03 -52.82 -2.77
C ALA A 50 -30.03 -53.53 -1.82
N ILE A 51 -30.41 -53.70 -0.56
CA ILE A 51 -29.69 -54.45 0.47
C ILE A 51 -30.79 -55.11 1.32
N GLU A 52 -30.65 -56.39 1.68
CA GLU A 52 -31.57 -57.08 2.59
C GLU A 52 -30.92 -57.28 3.96
N ALA A 53 -31.74 -57.26 5.02
CA ALA A 53 -31.29 -57.50 6.37
C ALA A 53 -30.93 -58.98 6.56
N ASP A 54 -29.64 -59.28 6.73
CA ASP A 54 -29.11 -60.63 6.84
C ASP A 54 -28.06 -60.69 7.96
N TYR A 55 -28.50 -61.12 9.14
CA TYR A 55 -27.64 -61.29 10.32
C TYR A 55 -26.72 -62.51 10.24
N THR A 56 -26.67 -63.23 9.11
CA THR A 56 -25.63 -64.23 8.85
C THR A 56 -24.38 -63.61 8.23
N LYS A 57 -24.46 -62.38 7.69
CA LYS A 57 -23.32 -61.66 7.12
C LYS A 57 -22.42 -61.07 8.21
N GLU A 58 -21.12 -61.12 7.93
CA GLU A 58 -20.10 -60.38 8.65
C GLU A 58 -20.17 -58.88 8.32
N GLU A 59 -19.69 -58.02 9.22
CA GLU A 59 -19.70 -56.56 9.03
C GLU A 59 -19.01 -56.13 7.72
N GLU A 60 -17.88 -56.76 7.38
CA GLU A 60 -17.12 -56.44 6.18
C GLU A 60 -17.96 -56.63 4.90
N MET A 61 -18.77 -57.68 4.86
CA MET A 61 -19.67 -57.96 3.74
C MET A 61 -20.75 -56.87 3.62
N ILE A 62 -21.28 -56.41 4.75
CA ILE A 62 -22.28 -55.33 4.79
C ILE A 62 -21.67 -53.99 4.37
N VAL A 63 -20.44 -53.70 4.82
CA VAL A 63 -19.69 -52.51 4.38
C VAL A 63 -19.46 -52.54 2.87
N ARG A 64 -19.13 -53.70 2.30
CA ARG A 64 -18.95 -53.87 0.85
C ARG A 64 -20.25 -53.62 0.09
N ASP A 65 -21.36 -54.19 0.55
CA ASP A 65 -22.69 -53.98 -0.03
C ASP A 65 -23.08 -52.49 0.01
N LEU A 66 -22.84 -51.82 1.15
CA LEU A 66 -23.05 -50.37 1.29
C LEU A 66 -22.17 -49.55 0.34
N CYS A 67 -20.88 -49.89 0.23
CA CYS A 67 -19.96 -49.19 -0.66
C CYS A 67 -20.40 -49.33 -2.13
N GLN A 68 -20.83 -50.53 -2.53
CA GLN A 68 -21.35 -50.77 -3.86
C GLN A 68 -22.65 -50.00 -4.12
N TYR A 69 -23.54 -49.91 -3.14
CA TYR A 69 -24.78 -49.14 -3.27
C TYR A 69 -24.53 -47.63 -3.39
N ILE A 70 -23.71 -47.07 -2.48
CA ILE A 70 -23.46 -45.63 -2.39
C ILE A 70 -22.58 -45.14 -3.55
N TYR A 71 -21.54 -45.89 -3.90
CA TYR A 71 -20.50 -45.46 -4.83
C TYR A 71 -20.54 -46.19 -6.19
N GLY A 72 -21.34 -47.25 -6.34
CA GLY A 72 -21.44 -48.03 -7.57
C GLY A 72 -20.11 -48.69 -7.94
N ASP A 73 -19.80 -48.71 -9.25
CA ASP A 73 -18.53 -49.24 -9.79
C ASP A 73 -17.30 -48.43 -9.35
N ARG A 74 -17.51 -47.25 -8.75
CA ARG A 74 -16.43 -46.41 -8.19
C ARG A 74 -16.13 -46.74 -6.73
N SER A 75 -16.55 -47.92 -6.29
CA SER A 75 -16.40 -48.40 -4.93
C SER A 75 -14.94 -48.31 -4.45
N PRO A 76 -14.67 -47.76 -3.26
CA PRO A 76 -13.33 -47.54 -2.73
C PRO A 76 -12.53 -48.82 -2.42
N ILE A 77 -13.08 -50.01 -2.67
CA ILE A 77 -12.61 -51.32 -2.17
C ILE A 77 -11.12 -51.56 -2.44
N ARG A 78 -10.53 -51.00 -3.50
CA ARG A 78 -9.10 -51.19 -3.79
C ARG A 78 -8.12 -50.33 -2.98
N GLY A 79 -8.59 -49.45 -2.07
CA GLY A 79 -7.71 -48.52 -1.36
C GLY A 79 -8.11 -48.16 0.07
N PHE A 80 -9.17 -48.73 0.63
CA PHE A 80 -9.54 -48.55 2.03
C PHE A 80 -9.84 -49.91 2.66
N SER A 81 -9.10 -50.27 3.71
CA SER A 81 -9.30 -51.53 4.45
C SER A 81 -10.37 -51.35 5.54
N ILE A 82 -11.57 -50.92 5.15
CA ILE A 82 -12.67 -50.66 6.11
C ILE A 82 -13.37 -51.99 6.38
N THR A 83 -13.16 -52.53 7.58
CA THR A 83 -13.68 -53.85 7.98
C THR A 83 -14.87 -53.76 8.93
N SER A 84 -15.13 -52.58 9.51
CA SER A 84 -16.25 -52.35 10.42
C SER A 84 -17.20 -51.24 9.97
N ILE A 85 -18.47 -51.37 10.34
CA ILE A 85 -19.52 -50.38 10.06
C ILE A 85 -19.21 -49.06 10.77
N ARG A 86 -18.66 -49.12 11.99
CA ARG A 86 -18.27 -47.92 12.75
C ARG A 86 -17.16 -47.14 12.04
N GLU A 87 -16.15 -47.85 11.54
CA GLU A 87 -15.07 -47.22 10.77
C GLU A 87 -15.62 -46.60 9.48
N PHE A 88 -16.49 -47.32 8.77
CA PHE A 88 -17.17 -46.80 7.57
C PHE A 88 -17.93 -45.49 7.85
N GLN A 89 -18.75 -45.46 8.91
CA GLN A 89 -19.47 -44.26 9.34
C GLN A 89 -18.55 -43.08 9.65
N SER A 90 -17.35 -43.34 10.22
CA SER A 90 -16.37 -42.30 10.54
C SER A 90 -15.65 -41.74 9.31
N GLN A 91 -15.48 -42.56 8.27
CA GLN A 91 -14.75 -42.19 7.05
C GLN A 91 -15.66 -41.72 5.91
N LEU A 92 -16.98 -41.92 6.01
CA LEU A 92 -17.97 -41.67 4.96
C LEU A 92 -17.77 -40.32 4.24
N SER A 93 -17.72 -39.21 4.98
CA SER A 93 -17.56 -37.87 4.37
C SER A 93 -16.22 -37.71 3.66
N SER A 94 -15.14 -38.29 4.18
CA SER A 94 -13.81 -38.26 3.56
C SER A 94 -13.76 -39.06 2.27
N ILE A 95 -14.38 -40.23 2.26
CA ILE A 95 -14.47 -41.11 1.08
C ILE A 95 -15.28 -40.41 -0.01
N SER A 96 -16.46 -39.90 0.33
CA SER A 96 -17.34 -39.21 -0.59
C SER A 96 -16.69 -37.97 -1.20
N THR A 97 -16.01 -37.15 -0.38
CA THR A 97 -15.23 -35.99 -0.87
C THR A 97 -14.11 -36.42 -1.81
N ARG A 98 -13.34 -37.46 -1.49
CA ARG A 98 -12.24 -37.94 -2.35
C ARG A 98 -12.76 -38.48 -3.68
N LEU A 99 -13.86 -39.20 -3.67
CA LEU A 99 -14.50 -39.71 -4.89
C LEU A 99 -15.06 -38.58 -5.75
N LEU A 100 -15.64 -37.53 -5.14
CA LEU A 100 -16.09 -36.35 -5.87
C LEU A 100 -14.92 -35.65 -6.58
N ILE A 101 -13.79 -35.45 -5.89
CA ILE A 101 -12.58 -34.86 -6.50
C ILE A 101 -12.11 -35.72 -7.68
N ASN A 102 -11.98 -37.04 -7.49
CA ASN A 102 -11.60 -37.96 -8.57
C ASN A 102 -12.59 -37.95 -9.73
N MET A 103 -13.89 -37.86 -9.45
CA MET A 103 -14.91 -37.74 -10.48
C MET A 103 -14.68 -36.49 -11.30
N LEU A 104 -14.46 -35.34 -10.68
CA LEU A 104 -14.23 -34.07 -11.36
C LEU A 104 -12.98 -34.08 -12.26
N GLU A 105 -11.96 -34.90 -11.95
CA GLU A 105 -10.80 -35.14 -12.83
C GLU A 105 -11.18 -35.89 -14.12
N THR A 106 -12.13 -36.83 -14.04
CA THR A 106 -12.47 -37.76 -15.13
C THR A 106 -13.49 -37.22 -16.15
N LYS A 107 -13.75 -35.89 -16.17
CA LYS A 107 -14.77 -35.23 -17.01
C LYS A 107 -16.12 -36.00 -17.10
N PRO A 108 -16.80 -36.20 -15.97
CA PRO A 108 -18.01 -37.01 -15.90
C PRO A 108 -19.20 -36.25 -16.51
N THR A 109 -20.26 -36.97 -16.89
CA THR A 109 -21.50 -36.34 -17.36
C THR A 109 -22.19 -35.62 -16.20
N GLN A 110 -22.89 -34.51 -16.47
CA GLN A 110 -23.63 -33.76 -15.45
C GLN A 110 -24.63 -34.66 -14.69
N GLN A 111 -25.30 -35.58 -15.38
CA GLN A 111 -26.23 -36.54 -14.79
C GLN A 111 -25.53 -37.46 -13.77
N SER A 112 -24.32 -37.94 -14.07
CA SER A 112 -23.57 -38.79 -13.15
C SER A 112 -23.13 -38.05 -11.89
N LEU A 113 -22.78 -36.76 -11.99
CA LEU A 113 -22.49 -35.92 -10.83
C LEU A 113 -23.73 -35.65 -9.99
N LEU A 114 -24.87 -35.38 -10.61
CA LEU A 114 -26.14 -35.18 -9.91
C LEU A 114 -26.56 -36.44 -9.15
N LEU A 115 -26.51 -37.60 -9.80
CA LEU A 115 -26.82 -38.89 -9.17
C LEU A 115 -25.86 -39.18 -8.02
N PHE A 116 -24.56 -38.94 -8.21
CA PHE A 116 -23.57 -39.13 -7.16
C PHE A 116 -23.85 -38.23 -5.96
N LEU A 117 -23.97 -36.90 -6.17
CA LEU A 117 -24.22 -35.92 -5.11
C LEU A 117 -25.56 -36.17 -4.41
N GLY A 118 -26.60 -36.57 -5.14
CA GLY A 118 -27.92 -36.90 -4.56
C GLY A 118 -27.86 -38.04 -3.55
N ARG A 119 -26.97 -39.02 -3.76
CA ARG A 119 -26.74 -40.14 -2.83
C ARG A 119 -25.79 -39.80 -1.68
N GLN A 120 -25.06 -38.68 -1.76
CA GLN A 120 -24.15 -38.29 -0.70
C GLN A 120 -24.89 -37.60 0.44
N GLY A 121 -24.42 -37.89 1.66
CA GLY A 121 -24.82 -37.18 2.86
C GLY A 121 -23.97 -35.93 3.02
N ILE A 122 -23.39 -35.76 4.21
CA ILE A 122 -22.50 -34.64 4.51
C ILE A 122 -21.14 -34.84 3.82
N LEU A 123 -20.65 -33.81 3.12
CA LEU A 123 -19.37 -33.76 2.43
C LEU A 123 -18.40 -32.81 3.15
N LYS A 124 -17.11 -33.15 3.14
CA LYS A 124 -16.04 -32.23 3.53
C LYS A 124 -15.71 -31.28 2.38
N ASP A 125 -15.02 -30.19 2.72
CA ASP A 125 -14.46 -29.25 1.76
C ASP A 125 -13.60 -29.97 0.70
N ILE A 126 -13.94 -29.75 -0.57
CA ILE A 126 -13.24 -30.29 -1.75
C ILE A 126 -12.03 -29.44 -2.18
N GLY A 127 -11.89 -28.24 -1.60
CA GLY A 127 -10.87 -27.26 -1.96
C GLY A 127 -11.14 -26.52 -3.28
N ASP A 128 -10.42 -25.41 -3.48
CA ASP A 128 -10.67 -24.48 -4.59
C ASP A 128 -10.56 -25.09 -5.98
N ILE A 129 -9.62 -26.02 -6.19
CA ILE A 129 -9.38 -26.61 -7.52
C ILE A 129 -10.61 -27.43 -7.95
N ALA A 130 -11.14 -28.25 -7.05
CA ALA A 130 -12.31 -29.06 -7.33
C ALA A 130 -13.58 -28.19 -7.41
N LEU A 131 -13.71 -27.16 -6.57
CA LEU A 131 -14.84 -26.23 -6.65
C LEU A 131 -14.89 -25.47 -7.98
N ARG A 132 -13.74 -25.06 -8.53
CA ARG A 132 -13.66 -24.47 -9.89
C ARG A 132 -14.13 -25.45 -10.97
N LYS A 133 -13.72 -26.72 -10.89
CA LYS A 133 -14.19 -27.77 -11.80
C LYS A 133 -15.69 -28.03 -11.67
N LEU A 134 -16.27 -27.80 -10.49
CA LEU A 134 -17.70 -27.90 -10.26
C LEU A 134 -18.45 -26.69 -10.84
N LEU A 135 -17.88 -25.48 -10.69
CA LEU A 135 -18.39 -24.26 -11.32
C LEU A 135 -18.43 -24.37 -12.85
N ASP A 136 -17.43 -25.01 -13.47
CA ASP A 136 -17.42 -25.33 -14.92
C ASP A 136 -18.65 -26.13 -15.37
N ARG A 137 -19.35 -26.80 -14.44
CA ARG A 137 -20.54 -27.62 -14.70
C ARG A 137 -21.86 -26.92 -14.38
N GLY A 138 -21.81 -25.67 -13.92
CA GLY A 138 -22.97 -24.83 -13.65
C GLY A 138 -23.36 -24.71 -12.18
N SER A 139 -24.11 -23.66 -11.87
CA SER A 139 -24.49 -23.28 -10.50
C SER A 139 -25.37 -24.30 -9.78
N HIS A 140 -26.18 -25.09 -10.48
CA HIS A 140 -27.07 -26.07 -9.85
C HIS A 140 -26.30 -27.16 -9.09
N LEU A 141 -25.22 -27.68 -9.69
CA LEU A 141 -24.34 -28.66 -9.05
C LEU A 141 -23.61 -28.06 -7.84
N VAL A 142 -23.18 -26.80 -7.95
CA VAL A 142 -22.52 -26.10 -6.84
C VAL A 142 -23.51 -25.89 -5.69
N ASN A 143 -24.74 -25.46 -5.96
CA ASN A 143 -25.78 -25.32 -4.92
C ASN A 143 -26.08 -26.65 -4.21
N LEU A 144 -26.16 -27.76 -4.98
CA LEU A 144 -26.35 -29.10 -4.40
C LEU A 144 -25.16 -29.55 -3.54
N TYR A 145 -23.94 -29.19 -3.94
CA TYR A 145 -22.75 -29.44 -3.13
C TYR A 145 -22.76 -28.59 -1.85
N LEU A 146 -23.08 -27.30 -1.95
CA LEU A 146 -23.11 -26.38 -0.81
C LEU A 146 -24.18 -26.75 0.22
N SER A 147 -25.32 -27.31 -0.20
CA SER A 147 -26.33 -27.83 0.73
C SER A 147 -25.87 -29.05 1.53
N LYS A 148 -24.80 -29.73 1.06
CA LYS A 148 -24.25 -30.95 1.65
C LYS A 148 -22.91 -30.72 2.38
N CYS A 149 -22.35 -29.52 2.38
CA CYS A 149 -21.08 -29.24 3.05
C CYS A 149 -21.21 -29.25 4.58
N GLU A 150 -20.29 -29.96 5.25
CA GLU A 150 -20.23 -30.11 6.72
C GLU A 150 -19.97 -28.78 7.42
N THR A 151 -19.05 -28.00 6.87
CA THR A 151 -18.60 -26.73 7.42
C THR A 151 -18.63 -25.64 6.36
N PRO A 152 -18.98 -24.40 6.72
CA PRO A 152 -18.68 -23.25 5.88
C PRO A 152 -17.17 -23.25 5.59
N PHE A 153 -16.80 -23.24 4.32
CA PHE A 153 -15.42 -23.06 3.89
C PHE A 153 -15.25 -21.66 3.30
N MET A 154 -14.02 -21.17 3.27
CA MET A 154 -13.71 -19.84 2.74
C MET A 154 -13.37 -19.95 1.27
N ILE A 155 -14.00 -19.13 0.43
CA ILE A 155 -13.70 -19.10 -1.00
C ILE A 155 -12.48 -18.22 -1.29
N THR A 156 -11.70 -18.62 -2.29
CA THR A 156 -10.61 -17.80 -2.84
C THR A 156 -11.12 -16.69 -3.75
N LEU A 157 -10.24 -15.70 -4.00
CA LEU A 157 -10.50 -14.60 -4.93
C LEU A 157 -10.94 -15.10 -6.32
N GLN A 158 -10.23 -16.09 -6.87
CA GLN A 158 -10.55 -16.65 -8.20
C GLN A 158 -11.95 -17.28 -8.26
N VAL A 159 -12.36 -17.99 -7.21
CA VAL A 159 -13.71 -18.58 -7.13
C VAL A 159 -14.76 -17.47 -7.04
N ALA A 160 -14.48 -16.44 -6.23
CA ALA A 160 -15.38 -15.31 -6.05
C ALA A 160 -15.56 -14.50 -7.35
N GLU A 161 -14.47 -14.09 -8.00
CA GLU A 161 -14.46 -13.40 -9.30
C GLU A 161 -15.26 -14.18 -10.34
N ARG A 162 -15.01 -15.48 -10.45
CA ARG A 162 -15.70 -16.33 -11.40
C ARG A 162 -17.18 -16.47 -11.08
N SER A 163 -17.53 -16.67 -9.81
CA SER A 163 -18.94 -16.74 -9.40
C SER A 163 -19.67 -15.43 -9.66
N LEU A 164 -19.01 -14.27 -9.50
CA LEU A 164 -19.58 -12.96 -9.78
C LEU A 164 -19.80 -12.73 -11.28
N ALA A 165 -18.88 -13.20 -12.12
CA ALA A 165 -18.97 -13.10 -13.58
C ALA A 165 -20.01 -14.06 -14.18
N ASP A 166 -19.95 -15.34 -13.81
CA ASP A 166 -20.72 -16.40 -14.46
C ASP A 166 -22.09 -16.64 -13.77
N PHE A 167 -22.16 -16.47 -12.44
CA PHE A 167 -23.32 -16.88 -11.63
C PHE A 167 -23.62 -15.92 -10.45
N PRO A 168 -24.11 -14.68 -10.68
CA PRO A 168 -24.27 -13.66 -9.63
C PRO A 168 -25.09 -14.10 -8.40
N ASN A 169 -26.09 -14.96 -8.60
CA ASN A 169 -26.90 -15.51 -7.49
C ASN A 169 -26.07 -16.38 -6.53
N LEU A 170 -25.10 -17.13 -7.07
CA LEU A 170 -24.19 -17.95 -6.27
C LEU A 170 -23.20 -17.06 -5.52
N PHE A 171 -22.70 -15.99 -6.14
CA PHE A 171 -21.88 -15.01 -5.43
C PHE A 171 -22.63 -14.37 -4.26
N ASN A 172 -23.89 -13.99 -4.46
CA ASN A 172 -24.74 -13.47 -3.38
C ASN A 172 -24.90 -14.46 -2.22
N TYR A 173 -25.06 -15.75 -2.53
CA TYR A 173 -25.08 -16.81 -1.52
C TYR A 173 -23.79 -16.84 -0.67
N PHE A 174 -22.62 -16.78 -1.32
CA PHE A 174 -21.33 -16.75 -0.61
C PHE A 174 -21.18 -15.50 0.27
N LEU A 175 -21.61 -14.35 -0.23
CA LEU A 175 -21.55 -13.08 0.49
C LEU A 175 -22.47 -13.07 1.72
N GLU A 176 -23.73 -13.54 1.58
CA GLU A 176 -24.71 -13.59 2.68
C GLU A 176 -24.29 -14.55 3.80
N ARG A 177 -23.60 -15.65 3.45
CA ARG A 177 -23.07 -16.61 4.42
C ARG A 177 -21.72 -16.23 5.01
N GLN A 178 -21.17 -15.06 4.67
CA GLN A 178 -19.87 -14.60 5.13
C GLN A 178 -18.74 -15.61 4.83
N GLN A 179 -18.84 -16.32 3.70
CA GLN A 179 -17.85 -17.31 3.25
C GLN A 179 -16.71 -16.67 2.44
N ILE A 180 -16.74 -15.35 2.29
CA ILE A 180 -15.71 -14.56 1.61
C ILE A 180 -14.91 -13.81 2.67
N PRO A 181 -13.61 -14.12 2.86
CA PRO A 181 -12.78 -13.39 3.79
C PRO A 181 -12.71 -11.88 3.46
N PRO A 182 -12.58 -10.98 4.44
CA PRO A 182 -12.48 -9.54 4.20
C PRO A 182 -11.38 -9.13 3.22
N ASN A 183 -10.21 -9.78 3.29
CA ASN A 183 -9.11 -9.54 2.34
C ASN A 183 -9.49 -9.90 0.90
N VAL A 184 -10.32 -10.92 0.72
CA VAL A 184 -10.82 -11.34 -0.59
C VAL A 184 -11.89 -10.36 -1.08
N LEU A 185 -12.75 -9.83 -0.22
CA LEU A 185 -13.71 -8.77 -0.57
C LEU A 185 -13.02 -7.51 -1.08
N ARG A 186 -11.89 -7.12 -0.45
CA ARG A 186 -11.03 -6.04 -0.96
C ARG A 186 -10.46 -6.36 -2.35
N GLY A 187 -9.96 -7.59 -2.56
CA GLY A 187 -9.47 -8.05 -3.86
C GLY A 187 -10.57 -8.03 -4.94
N ILE A 188 -11.79 -8.43 -4.60
CA ILE A 188 -12.94 -8.39 -5.51
C ILE A 188 -13.28 -6.94 -5.89
N ALA A 189 -13.32 -6.01 -4.92
CA ALA A 189 -13.56 -4.60 -5.21
C ALA A 189 -12.49 -4.04 -6.18
N SER A 190 -11.22 -4.40 -5.94
CA SER A 190 -10.09 -4.02 -6.79
C SER A 190 -10.23 -4.55 -8.22
N TRP A 191 -10.58 -5.83 -8.36
CA TRP A 191 -10.85 -6.45 -9.65
C TRP A 191 -12.05 -5.80 -10.37
N MET A 192 -13.15 -5.57 -9.66
CA MET A 192 -14.36 -4.94 -10.21
C MET A 192 -14.07 -3.55 -10.79
N ILE A 193 -13.18 -2.78 -10.16
CA ILE A 193 -12.71 -1.50 -10.68
C ILE A 193 -11.89 -1.69 -11.95
N ALA A 194 -10.91 -2.60 -11.94
CA ALA A 194 -10.02 -2.84 -13.08
C ALA A 194 -10.77 -3.29 -14.35
N VAL A 195 -11.89 -4.01 -14.19
CA VAL A 195 -12.74 -4.46 -15.31
C VAL A 195 -13.96 -3.56 -15.57
N ASN A 196 -14.07 -2.43 -14.86
CA ASN A 196 -15.22 -1.51 -14.92
C ASN A 196 -16.58 -2.21 -14.78
N TYR A 197 -16.72 -3.05 -13.74
CA TYR A 197 -17.91 -3.85 -13.51
C TYR A 197 -19.11 -3.01 -13.04
N HIS A 198 -20.23 -3.08 -13.76
CA HIS A 198 -21.44 -2.27 -13.49
C HIS A 198 -22.04 -2.41 -12.08
N GLY A 199 -21.83 -3.54 -11.40
CA GLY A 199 -22.34 -3.79 -10.06
C GLY A 199 -21.48 -3.25 -8.89
N LEU A 200 -20.39 -2.52 -9.16
CA LEU A 200 -19.46 -2.05 -8.12
C LEU A 200 -20.13 -1.22 -7.02
N GLU A 201 -20.97 -0.24 -7.37
CA GLU A 201 -21.62 0.60 -6.36
C GLU A 201 -22.53 -0.21 -5.43
N SER A 202 -23.35 -1.10 -6.01
CA SER A 202 -24.23 -2.00 -5.26
C SER A 202 -23.45 -2.96 -4.37
N PHE A 203 -22.28 -3.41 -4.81
CA PHE A 203 -21.39 -4.24 -4.02
C PHE A 203 -20.81 -3.47 -2.84
N LEU A 204 -20.22 -2.29 -3.07
CA LEU A 204 -19.62 -1.45 -2.01
C LEU A 204 -20.64 -1.06 -0.93
N ARG A 205 -21.88 -0.70 -1.31
CA ARG A 205 -22.95 -0.36 -0.35
C ARG A 205 -23.34 -1.50 0.58
N ARG A 206 -23.10 -2.75 0.18
CA ARG A 206 -23.37 -3.94 1.00
C ARG A 206 -22.22 -4.26 1.95
N LEU A 207 -21.03 -3.71 1.71
CA LEU A 207 -19.85 -3.95 2.53
C LEU A 207 -19.82 -3.03 3.75
N LYS A 208 -19.42 -3.60 4.88
CA LYS A 208 -19.13 -2.89 6.14
C LYS A 208 -17.96 -3.59 6.82
N LEU A 209 -16.76 -3.28 6.35
CA LEU A 209 -15.52 -3.96 6.75
C LEU A 209 -14.73 -3.06 7.70
N GLU A 210 -14.35 -3.62 8.86
CA GLU A 210 -13.48 -2.97 9.86
C GLU A 210 -12.00 -3.13 9.48
N MET A 211 -11.65 -2.67 8.27
CA MET A 211 -10.31 -2.77 7.70
C MET A 211 -9.99 -1.59 6.80
N ASP A 212 -8.70 -1.39 6.51
CA ASP A 212 -8.27 -0.39 5.54
C ASP A 212 -8.62 -0.84 4.10
N PRO A 213 -8.93 0.12 3.21
CA PRO A 213 -9.11 -0.19 1.79
C PRO A 213 -7.80 -0.57 1.08
N GLY A 214 -6.65 -0.24 1.67
CA GLY A 214 -5.32 -0.49 1.11
C GLY A 214 -4.95 0.42 -0.08
N PRO A 215 -3.65 0.63 -0.34
CA PRO A 215 -3.18 1.52 -1.40
C PRO A 215 -3.50 1.00 -2.81
N GLU A 216 -3.53 -0.32 -3.01
CA GLU A 216 -3.80 -0.95 -4.31
C GLU A 216 -5.22 -0.68 -4.81
N LEU A 217 -6.22 -0.76 -3.92
CA LEU A 217 -7.62 -0.51 -4.28
C LEU A 217 -7.81 0.95 -4.74
N ILE A 218 -7.20 1.88 -4.00
CA ILE A 218 -7.23 3.31 -4.35
C ILE A 218 -6.48 3.56 -5.66
N MET A 219 -5.31 2.95 -5.84
CA MET A 219 -4.53 3.07 -7.07
C MET A 219 -5.33 2.61 -8.30
N ASN A 220 -5.97 1.44 -8.20
CA ASN A 220 -6.79 0.92 -9.28
C ASN A 220 -8.00 1.82 -9.55
N LEU A 221 -8.60 2.42 -8.52
CA LEU A 221 -9.66 3.40 -8.70
C LEU A 221 -9.19 4.62 -9.47
N MET A 222 -8.02 5.16 -9.15
CA MET A 222 -7.50 6.33 -9.87
C MET A 222 -7.07 6.01 -11.30
N THR A 223 -6.56 4.80 -11.52
CA THR A 223 -6.01 4.40 -12.82
C THR A 223 -7.09 3.91 -13.79
N TYR A 224 -8.06 3.14 -13.30
CA TYR A 224 -9.06 2.43 -14.11
C TYR A 224 -10.50 2.81 -13.75
N GLY A 225 -10.71 3.62 -12.72
CA GLY A 225 -12.05 3.96 -12.25
C GLY A 225 -12.88 4.64 -13.32
N PRO A 226 -14.22 4.47 -13.26
CA PRO A 226 -15.13 5.19 -14.12
C PRO A 226 -15.07 6.71 -13.86
N SER A 227 -15.71 7.49 -14.71
CA SER A 227 -15.61 8.96 -14.77
C SER A 227 -15.94 9.73 -13.48
N GLU A 228 -16.44 9.08 -12.43
CA GLU A 228 -16.80 9.69 -11.14
C GLU A 228 -15.98 9.11 -9.96
N PRO A 229 -14.64 9.34 -9.91
CA PRO A 229 -13.78 8.74 -8.89
C PRO A 229 -14.10 9.21 -7.47
N VAL A 230 -14.59 10.44 -7.29
CA VAL A 230 -14.93 11.00 -5.96
C VAL A 230 -16.08 10.23 -5.31
N LYS A 231 -17.15 9.96 -6.06
CA LYS A 231 -18.31 9.21 -5.57
C LYS A 231 -17.94 7.78 -5.19
N LEU A 232 -17.07 7.15 -5.98
CA LEU A 232 -16.59 5.80 -5.67
C LEU A 232 -15.64 5.78 -4.47
N LEU A 233 -14.80 6.81 -4.30
CA LEU A 233 -13.99 6.95 -3.09
C LEU A 233 -14.87 7.06 -1.84
N GLU A 234 -15.95 7.85 -1.87
CA GLU A 234 -16.91 7.94 -0.76
C GLU A 234 -17.46 6.57 -0.41
N LEU A 235 -17.94 5.82 -1.40
CA LEU A 235 -18.46 4.46 -1.20
C LEU A 235 -17.39 3.50 -0.67
N ILE A 236 -16.13 3.64 -1.09
CA ILE A 236 -15.02 2.85 -0.56
C ILE A 236 -14.79 3.20 0.91
N PHE A 237 -14.73 4.47 1.30
CA PHE A 237 -14.53 4.84 2.70
C PHE A 237 -15.73 4.52 3.60
N GLU A 238 -16.95 4.49 3.05
CA GLU A 238 -18.12 3.97 3.76
C GLU A 238 -18.04 2.44 3.96
N ALA A 239 -17.53 1.72 2.95
CA ALA A 239 -17.36 0.28 2.98
C ALA A 239 -16.19 -0.17 3.88
N PHE A 240 -15.09 0.58 3.89
CA PHE A 240 -13.84 0.29 4.60
C PHE A 240 -13.62 1.34 5.70
N ARG A 241 -13.95 0.97 6.94
CA ARG A 241 -14.12 1.93 8.05
C ARG A 241 -12.83 2.32 8.76
N LYS A 242 -11.70 1.67 8.46
CA LYS A 242 -10.42 2.08 9.02
C LYS A 242 -9.75 3.14 8.14
N PRO A 243 -8.99 4.05 8.75
CA PRO A 243 -8.23 5.04 7.99
C PRO A 243 -7.23 4.34 7.07
N ILE A 244 -6.97 4.97 5.91
CA ILE A 244 -6.02 4.44 4.93
C ILE A 244 -4.58 4.80 5.30
N GLU A 245 -3.69 3.81 5.15
CA GLU A 245 -2.26 4.03 5.08
C GLU A 245 -1.87 4.31 3.61
N LEU A 246 -1.49 5.56 3.32
CA LEU A 246 -1.01 5.94 1.99
C LEU A 246 0.50 5.75 1.89
N ASP A 247 0.93 4.98 0.89
CA ASP A 247 2.32 5.00 0.45
C ASP A 247 2.60 6.19 -0.48
N ALA A 248 3.88 6.43 -0.74
CA ALA A 248 4.31 7.55 -1.59
C ALA A 248 3.76 7.47 -3.01
N VAL A 249 3.57 6.28 -3.57
CA VAL A 249 3.17 6.07 -4.96
C VAL A 249 1.69 6.39 -5.13
N THR A 250 0.84 5.86 -4.27
CA THR A 250 -0.60 6.17 -4.24
C THR A 250 -0.85 7.63 -3.94
N PHE A 251 -0.03 8.24 -3.08
CA PHE A 251 -0.16 9.67 -2.79
C PHE A 251 0.26 10.54 -3.98
N MET A 252 1.33 10.20 -4.69
CA MET A 252 1.69 10.90 -5.94
C MET A 252 0.61 10.77 -7.00
N GLN A 253 -0.01 9.59 -7.15
CA GLN A 253 -1.13 9.42 -8.08
C GLN A 253 -2.32 10.29 -7.66
N ALA A 254 -2.68 10.31 -6.38
CA ALA A 254 -3.74 11.15 -5.86
C ALA A 254 -3.52 12.66 -6.12
N ILE A 255 -2.26 13.10 -6.21
CA ILE A 255 -1.92 14.47 -6.59
C ILE A 255 -2.21 14.72 -8.06
N ASP A 256 -2.08 13.74 -8.95
CA ASP A 256 -2.40 13.93 -10.38
C ASP A 256 -3.91 13.99 -10.64
N GLU A 257 -4.70 13.40 -9.75
CA GLU A 257 -6.16 13.45 -9.78
C GLU A 257 -6.77 14.83 -9.48
N ASN A 258 -8.10 14.86 -9.41
CA ASN A 258 -8.89 16.03 -9.03
C ASN A 258 -8.67 16.42 -7.55
N GLU A 259 -8.65 17.72 -7.26
CA GLU A 259 -8.54 18.31 -5.92
C GLU A 259 -9.58 17.76 -4.93
N ALA A 260 -10.80 17.48 -5.40
CA ALA A 260 -11.85 16.88 -4.56
C ALA A 260 -11.47 15.48 -4.08
N ALA A 261 -10.90 14.66 -4.96
CA ALA A 261 -10.45 13.31 -4.62
C ALA A 261 -9.27 13.36 -3.63
N LEU A 262 -8.30 14.25 -3.87
CA LEU A 262 -7.18 14.46 -2.96
C LEU A 262 -7.63 14.89 -1.56
N LYS A 263 -8.54 15.86 -1.45
CA LYS A 263 -9.12 16.29 -0.16
C LYS A 263 -9.75 15.13 0.59
N LEU A 264 -10.53 14.32 -0.13
CA LEU A 264 -11.27 13.20 0.45
C LEU A 264 -10.32 12.11 0.94
N LEU A 265 -9.29 11.76 0.16
CA LEU A 265 -8.24 10.85 0.59
C LEU A 265 -7.57 11.33 1.88
N LEU A 266 -7.17 12.61 1.94
CA LEU A 266 -6.48 13.18 3.09
C LEU A 266 -7.33 13.21 4.37
N GLN A 267 -8.66 13.34 4.24
CA GLN A 267 -9.60 13.28 5.37
C GLN A 267 -9.72 11.88 5.98
N HIS A 268 -9.52 10.84 5.17
CA HIS A 268 -9.65 9.44 5.58
C HIS A 268 -8.30 8.75 5.82
N CYS A 269 -7.19 9.48 5.74
CA CYS A 269 -5.85 8.95 6.02
C CYS A 269 -5.60 8.74 7.52
N GLN A 270 -4.68 7.82 7.82
CA GLN A 270 -4.16 7.70 9.18
C GLN A 270 -3.28 8.91 9.52
N HIS A 271 -3.51 9.50 10.69
CA HIS A 271 -2.73 10.62 11.20
C HIS A 271 -1.74 10.18 12.29
N PRO A 272 -0.55 10.81 12.39
CA PRO A 272 -0.03 11.88 11.53
C PRO A 272 0.42 11.37 10.14
N ILE A 273 0.21 12.18 9.10
CA ILE A 273 0.63 11.84 7.74
C ILE A 273 2.07 12.32 7.57
N MET A 274 2.98 11.37 7.38
CA MET A 274 4.33 11.69 6.92
C MET A 274 4.29 11.94 5.42
N ILE A 275 4.75 13.12 4.99
CA ILE A 275 4.85 13.46 3.57
C ILE A 275 6.31 13.24 3.15
N PRO A 276 6.61 12.21 2.34
CA PRO A 276 7.93 12.07 1.76
C PRO A 276 8.25 13.26 0.86
N ASP A 277 9.52 13.66 0.81
CA ASP A 277 9.96 14.80 -0.01
C ASP A 277 9.52 14.69 -1.48
N LYS A 278 9.57 13.49 -2.07
CA LYS A 278 9.06 13.21 -3.42
C LYS A 278 7.60 13.59 -3.63
N VAL A 279 6.74 13.38 -2.62
CA VAL A 279 5.31 13.74 -2.67
C VAL A 279 5.17 15.26 -2.61
N LEU A 280 6.01 15.93 -1.82
CA LEU A 280 6.02 17.38 -1.70
C LEU A 280 6.49 18.06 -3.00
N VAL A 281 7.58 17.59 -3.59
CA VAL A 281 8.07 18.02 -4.91
C VAL A 281 6.97 17.88 -5.97
N LYS A 282 6.31 16.72 -5.99
CA LYS A 282 5.20 16.46 -6.90
C LYS A 282 4.06 17.47 -6.68
N ALA A 283 3.63 17.68 -5.44
CA ALA A 283 2.58 18.64 -5.10
C ALA A 283 2.91 20.06 -5.56
N ILE A 284 4.15 20.51 -5.35
CA ILE A 284 4.67 21.80 -5.81
C ILE A 284 4.58 21.91 -7.33
N SER A 285 5.03 20.88 -8.05
CA SER A 285 5.02 20.86 -9.52
C SER A 285 3.60 20.86 -10.12
N SER A 286 2.62 20.27 -9.42
CA SER A 286 1.22 20.18 -9.85
C SER A 286 0.41 21.45 -9.54
N GLY A 287 0.97 22.41 -8.81
CA GLY A 287 0.41 23.74 -8.59
C GLY A 287 0.05 24.07 -7.15
N ILE A 288 -0.06 25.37 -6.86
CA ILE A 288 -0.21 25.91 -5.49
C ILE A 288 -1.48 25.43 -4.77
N GLN A 289 -2.57 25.15 -5.48
CA GLN A 289 -3.82 24.68 -4.86
C GLN A 289 -3.68 23.25 -4.32
N LYS A 290 -3.07 22.35 -5.09
CA LYS A 290 -2.78 20.97 -4.65
C LYS A 290 -1.83 20.96 -3.46
N LEU A 291 -0.79 21.79 -3.52
CA LEU A 291 0.11 22.01 -2.38
C LEU A 291 -0.65 22.51 -1.16
N ARG A 292 -1.52 23.51 -1.30
CA ARG A 292 -2.33 24.06 -0.19
C ARG A 292 -3.20 22.99 0.47
N ILE A 293 -3.91 22.18 -0.33
CA ILE A 293 -4.75 21.08 0.17
C ILE A 293 -3.93 20.11 1.04
N ILE A 294 -2.72 19.80 0.59
CA ILE A 294 -1.80 18.96 1.34
C ILE A 294 -1.39 19.69 2.63
N LEU A 295 -0.85 20.90 2.55
CA LEU A 295 -0.31 21.60 3.72
C LEU A 295 -1.36 21.94 4.79
N GLU A 296 -2.61 22.24 4.41
CA GLU A 296 -3.69 22.65 5.34
C GLU A 296 -4.29 21.50 6.15
N THR A 297 -3.98 20.24 5.84
CA THR A 297 -4.57 19.12 6.56
C THR A 297 -3.88 18.95 7.94
N PRO A 298 -4.63 18.83 9.05
CA PRO A 298 -4.09 18.92 10.40
C PRO A 298 -3.13 17.77 10.79
N LYS A 299 -2.18 18.10 11.69
CA LYS A 299 -1.19 17.20 12.33
C LYS A 299 -0.12 16.62 11.39
N ARG A 300 0.77 17.48 10.88
CA ARG A 300 1.84 17.11 9.96
C ARG A 300 3.19 17.62 10.46
N THR A 301 4.22 16.80 10.35
CA THR A 301 5.61 17.24 10.45
C THR A 301 6.17 17.26 9.05
N ILE A 302 6.38 18.48 8.53
CA ILE A 302 6.95 18.67 7.20
C ILE A 302 8.41 19.06 7.39
N CYS A 303 9.30 18.23 6.84
CA CYS A 303 10.69 18.56 6.68
C CYS A 303 10.88 19.02 5.23
N ILE A 304 11.37 20.24 5.05
CA ILE A 304 11.76 20.72 3.72
C ILE A 304 13.15 20.18 3.43
N GLU A 305 13.27 19.31 2.43
CA GLU A 305 14.57 18.92 1.87
C GLU A 305 14.91 19.78 0.64
N GLU A 306 16.10 19.56 0.08
CA GLU A 306 16.65 20.38 -1.02
C GLU A 306 15.77 20.36 -2.27
N ASP A 307 15.29 19.18 -2.67
CA ASP A 307 14.52 19.02 -3.91
C ASP A 307 13.18 19.75 -3.83
N ALA A 308 12.45 19.63 -2.70
CA ALA A 308 11.21 20.38 -2.48
C ALA A 308 11.46 21.90 -2.42
N PHE A 309 12.57 22.32 -1.82
CA PHE A 309 12.93 23.74 -1.77
C PHE A 309 13.18 24.30 -3.17
N ASP A 310 14.02 23.63 -3.96
CA ASP A 310 14.37 24.05 -5.32
C ASP A 310 13.14 24.07 -6.22
N ALA A 311 12.26 23.07 -6.09
CA ALA A 311 10.97 23.04 -6.79
C ALA A 311 10.09 24.25 -6.40
N ALA A 312 10.03 24.60 -5.11
CA ALA A 312 9.21 25.73 -4.64
C ALA A 312 9.76 27.07 -5.12
N VAL A 313 11.09 27.24 -5.13
CA VAL A 313 11.76 28.43 -5.68
C VAL A 313 11.45 28.58 -7.18
N ALA A 314 11.52 27.49 -7.94
CA ALA A 314 11.23 27.49 -9.37
C ALA A 314 9.78 27.87 -9.69
N GLN A 315 8.82 27.47 -8.84
CA GLN A 315 7.41 27.84 -8.98
C GLN A 315 7.12 29.29 -8.55
N GLY A 316 7.98 29.88 -7.72
CA GLY A 316 7.93 31.30 -7.37
C GLY A 316 7.63 31.58 -5.89
N SER A 317 7.72 32.87 -5.55
CA SER A 317 7.71 33.34 -4.15
C SER A 317 6.46 33.00 -3.36
N THR A 318 5.29 32.91 -3.99
CA THR A 318 4.02 32.56 -3.33
C THR A 318 3.99 31.11 -2.87
N THR A 319 4.48 30.19 -3.71
CA THR A 319 4.58 28.75 -3.39
C THR A 319 5.57 28.52 -2.25
N LEU A 320 6.72 29.20 -2.30
CA LEU A 320 7.73 29.13 -1.26
C LEU A 320 7.25 29.71 0.07
N GLN A 321 6.54 30.84 0.04
CA GLN A 321 5.93 31.45 1.22
C GLN A 321 4.95 30.48 1.89
N LEU A 322 4.08 29.85 1.11
CA LEU A 322 3.10 28.88 1.60
C LEU A 322 3.78 27.69 2.28
N LEU A 323 4.88 27.19 1.69
CA LEU A 323 5.66 26.09 2.25
C LEU A 323 6.23 26.47 3.63
N PHE A 324 6.84 27.64 3.75
CA PHE A 324 7.37 28.12 5.02
C PHE A 324 6.31 28.38 6.08
N ASP A 325 5.12 28.82 5.69
CA ASP A 325 4.02 29.09 6.64
C ASP A 325 3.51 27.80 7.33
N HIS A 326 3.78 26.62 6.75
CA HIS A 326 3.30 25.32 7.24
C HIS A 326 4.41 24.37 7.72
N CYS A 327 5.66 24.85 7.80
CA CYS A 327 6.78 24.03 8.21
C CYS A 327 7.13 24.25 9.69
N ASP A 328 6.66 23.33 10.52
CA ASP A 328 6.94 23.30 11.97
C ASP A 328 8.28 22.64 12.32
N GLY A 329 8.82 21.80 11.42
CA GLY A 329 9.96 20.90 11.68
C GLY A 329 11.36 21.53 11.61
N GLY A 330 11.46 22.83 11.36
CA GLY A 330 12.72 23.47 10.97
C GLY A 330 13.17 23.04 9.56
N VAL A 331 14.09 23.80 8.98
CA VAL A 331 14.67 23.49 7.66
C VAL A 331 16.06 22.91 7.88
N LEU A 332 16.34 21.74 7.31
CA LEU A 332 17.69 21.21 7.26
C LEU A 332 18.49 22.05 6.27
N ILE A 333 19.27 22.99 6.80
CA ILE A 333 20.08 23.87 5.95
C ILE A 333 21.31 23.13 5.47
N SER A 334 21.32 22.78 4.19
CA SER A 334 22.53 22.40 3.46
C SER A 334 23.14 23.58 2.71
N ASP A 335 24.38 23.39 2.25
CA ASP A 335 25.08 24.36 1.39
C ASP A 335 24.31 24.64 0.09
N GLN A 336 23.67 23.61 -0.47
CA GLN A 336 22.90 23.72 -1.70
C GLN A 336 21.62 24.53 -1.47
N LEU A 337 20.88 24.25 -0.40
CA LEU A 337 19.68 25.01 -0.04
C LEU A 337 20.00 26.49 0.16
N LEU A 338 21.12 26.82 0.81
CA LEU A 338 21.56 28.22 0.96
C LEU A 338 21.86 28.88 -0.37
N ARG A 339 22.50 28.17 -1.31
CA ARG A 339 22.79 28.70 -2.65
C ARG A 339 21.50 29.00 -3.40
N SER A 340 20.53 28.09 -3.35
CA SER A 340 19.21 28.29 -3.95
C SER A 340 18.48 29.47 -3.30
N ALA A 341 18.53 29.60 -1.97
CA ALA A 341 17.95 30.72 -1.24
C ALA A 341 18.59 32.07 -1.61
N ILE A 342 19.92 32.09 -1.74
CA ILE A 342 20.69 33.27 -2.20
C ILE A 342 20.26 33.68 -3.61
N GLN A 343 20.11 32.72 -4.52
CA GLN A 343 19.67 32.97 -5.89
C GLN A 343 18.22 33.46 -5.95
N ALA A 344 17.34 32.93 -5.10
CA ALA A 344 15.95 33.38 -4.98
C ALA A 344 15.83 34.81 -4.41
N GLY A 345 16.83 35.27 -3.65
CA GLY A 345 16.98 36.65 -3.20
C GLY A 345 17.04 36.81 -1.68
N PRO A 346 17.32 38.04 -1.19
CA PRO A 346 17.65 38.28 0.21
C PRO A 346 16.50 37.98 1.18
N LYS A 347 15.24 38.22 0.78
CA LYS A 347 14.06 37.92 1.61
C LYS A 347 13.91 36.42 1.88
N THR A 348 14.14 35.61 0.85
CA THR A 348 14.10 34.14 0.94
C THR A 348 15.21 33.64 1.86
N LEU A 349 16.44 34.14 1.66
CA LEU A 349 17.57 33.79 2.50
C LEU A 349 17.33 34.13 3.98
N GLU A 350 16.84 35.35 4.27
CA GLU A 350 16.53 35.77 5.63
C GLU A 350 15.55 34.81 6.31
N ARG A 351 14.50 34.39 5.59
CA ARG A 351 13.51 33.47 6.12
C ARG A 351 14.07 32.07 6.37
N VAL A 352 14.87 31.54 5.44
CA VAL A 352 15.58 30.26 5.63
C VAL A 352 16.46 30.30 6.88
N LEU A 353 17.23 31.38 7.06
CA LEU A 353 18.10 31.53 8.22
C LEU A 353 17.30 31.63 9.54
N GLN A 354 16.18 32.34 9.56
CA GLN A 354 15.30 32.41 10.74
C GLN A 354 14.77 31.02 11.16
N MET A 355 14.39 30.19 10.18
CA MET A 355 13.89 28.83 10.42
C MET A 355 14.95 27.84 10.90
N SER A 356 16.24 28.20 10.81
CA SER A 356 17.36 27.39 11.29
C SER A 356 17.84 27.72 12.70
N SER A 357 17.13 28.58 13.42
CA SER A 357 17.49 29.05 14.76
C SER A 357 17.71 27.87 15.73
N GLY A 358 18.97 27.41 15.83
CA GLY A 358 19.39 26.30 16.69
C GLY A 358 20.37 25.32 16.04
N ILE A 359 20.41 25.21 14.71
CA ILE A 359 21.32 24.30 14.00
C ILE A 359 22.53 25.08 13.49
N GLN A 360 23.74 24.58 13.79
CA GLN A 360 24.97 25.17 13.25
C GLN A 360 25.00 25.01 11.74
N VAL A 361 24.73 26.11 11.04
CA VAL A 361 24.85 26.16 9.58
C VAL A 361 26.33 26.22 9.22
N GLY A 362 26.81 25.19 8.50
CA GLY A 362 28.17 25.10 7.99
C GLY A 362 28.47 26.08 6.87
N ILE A 363 28.34 27.39 7.11
CA ILE A 363 28.56 28.40 6.07
C ILE A 363 30.04 28.42 5.71
N ASP A 364 30.37 28.02 4.48
CA ASP A 364 31.73 28.05 3.95
C ASP A 364 31.99 29.30 3.08
N GLY A 365 33.22 29.45 2.60
CA GLY A 365 33.61 30.61 1.81
C GLY A 365 32.92 30.69 0.44
N SER A 366 32.42 29.56 -0.08
CA SER A 366 31.77 29.48 -1.38
C SER A 366 30.34 30.01 -1.36
N ILE A 367 29.64 29.87 -0.22
CA ILE A 367 28.31 30.47 0.01
C ILE A 367 28.40 32.00 0.10
N PHE A 368 29.41 32.52 0.80
CA PHE A 368 29.67 33.95 0.87
C PHE A 368 29.95 34.58 -0.51
N ILE A 369 30.67 33.86 -1.38
CA ILE A 369 30.89 34.31 -2.76
C ILE A 369 29.57 34.40 -3.53
N ALA A 370 28.71 33.38 -3.40
CA ALA A 370 27.40 33.40 -4.05
C ALA A 370 26.55 34.58 -3.54
N ALA A 371 26.57 34.84 -2.22
CA ALA A 371 25.87 35.98 -1.63
C ALA A 371 26.40 37.33 -2.13
N ALA A 372 27.73 37.48 -2.22
CA ALA A 372 28.36 38.70 -2.71
C ALA A 372 28.10 38.98 -4.18
N ALA A 373 27.92 37.93 -4.99
CA ALA A 373 27.48 38.08 -6.37
C ALA A 373 26.04 38.60 -6.47
N GLN A 374 25.18 38.28 -5.51
CA GLN A 374 23.79 38.77 -5.46
C GLN A 374 23.68 40.18 -4.88
N GLY A 375 24.58 40.57 -3.98
CA GLY A 375 24.73 41.94 -3.53
C GLY A 375 24.88 42.09 -2.01
N PRO A 376 24.98 43.35 -1.55
CA PRO A 376 25.44 43.67 -0.21
C PRO A 376 24.50 43.20 0.91
N LYS A 377 23.18 43.35 0.70
CA LYS A 377 22.16 42.93 1.67
C LYS A 377 22.25 41.42 1.96
N THR A 378 22.50 40.61 0.93
CA THR A 378 22.60 39.15 1.04
C THR A 378 23.83 38.73 1.85
N VAL A 379 24.98 39.39 1.63
CA VAL A 379 26.20 39.16 2.42
C VAL A 379 26.01 39.53 3.88
N GLN A 380 25.36 40.68 4.13
CA GLN A 380 25.10 41.14 5.50
C GLN A 380 24.21 40.16 6.28
N LEU A 381 23.19 39.58 5.63
CA LEU A 381 22.33 38.57 6.24
C LEU A 381 23.12 37.33 6.69
N LEU A 382 24.06 36.85 5.87
CA LEU A 382 24.92 35.72 6.24
C LEU A 382 25.84 36.05 7.41
N PHE A 383 26.41 37.26 7.44
CA PHE A 383 27.26 37.67 8.55
C PHE A 383 26.52 37.74 9.88
N ASN A 384 25.27 38.21 9.86
CA ASN A 384 24.44 38.30 11.06
C ASN A 384 24.09 36.92 11.66
N HIS A 385 24.07 35.86 10.83
CA HIS A 385 23.68 34.51 11.24
C HIS A 385 24.86 33.53 11.37
N CYS A 386 26.09 33.97 11.12
CA CYS A 386 27.28 33.12 11.23
C CYS A 386 27.87 33.18 12.65
N HIS A 387 28.14 32.03 13.27
CA HIS A 387 28.77 31.96 14.61
C HIS A 387 30.27 32.30 14.61
N HIS A 388 30.98 32.07 13.50
CA HIS A 388 32.40 32.39 13.33
C HIS A 388 32.66 33.27 12.10
N PRO A 389 32.07 34.47 12.06
CA PRO A 389 32.04 35.29 10.86
C PRO A 389 33.45 35.72 10.45
N MET A 390 34.39 35.87 11.39
CA MET A 390 35.77 36.27 11.07
C MET A 390 36.55 35.21 10.29
N TYR A 391 36.49 33.93 10.70
CA TYR A 391 37.23 32.86 10.03
C TYR A 391 36.65 32.58 8.64
N THR A 392 35.32 32.51 8.55
CA THR A 392 34.64 32.26 7.27
C THR A 392 34.78 33.46 6.32
N ALA A 393 34.62 34.70 6.80
CA ALA A 393 34.86 35.91 6.01
C ALA A 393 36.24 35.88 5.38
N ARG A 394 37.25 35.58 6.20
CA ARG A 394 38.63 35.53 5.74
C ARG A 394 38.79 34.50 4.63
N LYS A 395 38.38 33.25 4.84
CA LYS A 395 38.46 32.20 3.81
C LYS A 395 37.68 32.60 2.54
N ALA A 396 36.53 33.23 2.69
CA ALA A 396 35.73 33.73 1.59
C ALA A 396 36.43 34.82 0.79
N ILE A 397 37.10 35.78 1.44
CA ILE A 397 37.88 36.86 0.79
C ILE A 397 39.05 36.29 -0.02
N TYR A 398 39.77 35.31 0.53
CA TYR A 398 40.84 34.61 -0.17
C TYR A 398 40.36 33.92 -1.46
N THR A 399 39.12 33.42 -1.44
CA THR A 399 38.50 32.76 -2.57
C THR A 399 37.88 33.79 -3.54
N ALA A 400 37.29 34.88 -3.04
CA ALA A 400 36.65 35.94 -3.82
C ALA A 400 37.63 36.69 -4.74
N ILE A 401 38.92 36.77 -4.37
CA ILE A 401 39.98 37.29 -5.25
C ILE A 401 40.03 36.57 -6.60
N SER A 402 39.67 35.28 -6.62
CA SER A 402 39.67 34.50 -7.86
C SER A 402 38.51 34.84 -8.81
N TYR A 403 37.49 35.56 -8.33
CA TYR A 403 36.26 35.92 -9.04
C TYR A 403 36.29 37.38 -9.56
N ALA A 404 35.14 37.90 -9.99
CA ALA A 404 35.02 39.26 -10.49
C ALA A 404 35.34 40.32 -9.42
N PRO A 405 35.99 41.44 -9.77
CA PRO A 405 36.34 42.50 -8.81
C PRO A 405 35.15 43.03 -7.99
N ARG A 406 33.96 43.11 -8.60
CA ARG A 406 32.72 43.52 -7.91
C ARG A 406 32.34 42.60 -6.75
N THR A 407 32.54 41.29 -6.89
CA THR A 407 32.25 40.32 -5.81
C THR A 407 33.21 40.52 -4.63
N LEU A 408 34.49 40.80 -4.92
CA LEU A 408 35.47 41.11 -3.87
C LEU A 408 35.16 42.44 -3.19
N GLU A 409 34.79 43.47 -3.95
CA GLU A 409 34.39 44.78 -3.44
C GLU A 409 33.21 44.66 -2.46
N THR A 410 32.11 44.03 -2.88
CA THR A 410 30.96 43.76 -2.00
C THR A 410 31.36 42.98 -0.73
N MET A 411 32.26 41.99 -0.84
CA MET A 411 32.74 41.25 0.33
C MET A 411 33.55 42.13 1.29
N LEU A 412 34.40 43.01 0.77
CA LEU A 412 35.26 43.89 1.57
C LEU A 412 34.49 45.03 2.23
N GLU A 413 33.51 45.60 1.53
CA GLU A 413 32.67 46.69 2.05
C GLU A 413 31.79 46.24 3.22
N PHE A 414 31.25 45.03 3.15
CA PHE A 414 30.28 44.51 4.13
C PHE A 414 30.89 43.53 5.12
N CYS A 415 32.21 43.29 5.06
CA CYS A 415 32.90 42.52 6.07
C CYS A 415 33.02 43.37 7.37
N PRO A 416 32.45 42.91 8.50
CA PRO A 416 32.51 43.66 9.75
C PRO A 416 33.93 43.71 10.34
N PHE A 417 34.86 42.91 9.81
CA PHE A 417 36.25 42.84 10.25
C PHE A 417 37.18 43.47 9.22
N LYS A 418 38.15 44.25 9.69
CA LYS A 418 39.21 44.73 8.83
C LYS A 418 40.13 43.56 8.43
N VAL A 419 40.49 43.50 7.16
CA VAL A 419 41.32 42.42 6.61
C VAL A 419 42.79 42.74 6.79
N GLU A 420 43.55 41.78 7.32
CA GLU A 420 45.01 41.85 7.35
C GLU A 420 45.57 41.38 5.99
N LEU A 421 46.32 42.26 5.30
CA LEU A 421 46.93 41.93 4.01
C LEU A 421 48.16 41.02 4.20
N ARG A 422 47.93 39.71 4.19
CA ARG A 422 49.02 38.73 4.24
C ARG A 422 49.67 38.52 2.88
N LYS A 423 50.90 37.99 2.90
CA LYS A 423 51.71 37.73 1.69
C LYS A 423 50.96 36.88 0.67
N ASP A 424 50.29 35.83 1.11
CA ASP A 424 49.52 34.92 0.24
C ASP A 424 48.31 35.59 -0.41
N LEU A 425 47.56 36.39 0.34
CA LEU A 425 46.44 37.20 -0.17
C LEU A 425 46.93 38.21 -1.23
N PHE A 426 48.05 38.88 -0.94
CA PHE A 426 48.68 39.84 -1.83
C PHE A 426 49.14 39.20 -3.15
N VAL A 427 49.83 38.06 -3.09
CA VAL A 427 50.29 37.34 -4.28
C VAL A 427 49.12 36.98 -5.19
N ARG A 428 48.00 36.52 -4.62
CA ARG A 428 46.78 36.21 -5.39
C ARG A 428 46.16 37.44 -6.04
N ALA A 429 46.14 38.57 -5.33
CA ALA A 429 45.59 39.82 -5.86
C ALA A 429 46.44 40.40 -7.00
N VAL A 430 47.78 40.34 -6.87
CA VAL A 430 48.71 40.73 -7.95
C VAL A 430 48.44 39.89 -9.20
N ALA A 431 48.29 38.57 -9.06
CA ALA A 431 48.03 37.68 -10.19
C ALA A 431 46.70 37.98 -10.92
N LYS A 432 45.73 38.61 -10.23
CA LYS A 432 44.44 39.00 -10.80
C LYS A 432 44.45 40.40 -11.41
N GLY A 433 45.44 41.21 -11.07
CA GLY A 433 45.68 42.50 -11.68
C GLY A 433 45.47 43.70 -10.73
N PRO A 434 45.75 44.91 -11.24
CA PRO A 434 45.86 46.12 -10.41
C PRO A 434 44.52 46.57 -9.80
N VAL A 435 43.38 46.27 -10.42
CA VAL A 435 42.05 46.63 -9.89
C VAL A 435 41.77 45.90 -8.58
N THR A 436 41.96 44.58 -8.57
CA THR A 436 41.81 43.73 -7.37
C THR A 436 42.76 44.15 -6.26
N LEU A 437 44.01 44.48 -6.62
CA LEU A 437 45.00 44.93 -5.66
C LEU A 437 44.63 46.29 -5.03
N LYS A 438 44.15 47.24 -5.83
CA LYS A 438 43.67 48.55 -5.34
C LYS A 438 42.51 48.40 -4.36
N LEU A 439 41.55 47.52 -4.64
CA LEU A 439 40.43 47.22 -3.74
C LEU A 439 40.93 46.74 -2.37
N LEU A 440 41.88 45.79 -2.33
CA LEU A 440 42.45 45.33 -1.06
C LEU A 440 43.12 46.47 -0.28
N PHE A 441 43.90 47.31 -0.95
CA PHE A 441 44.58 48.44 -0.28
C PHE A 441 43.60 49.47 0.30
N HIS A 442 42.42 49.62 -0.30
CA HIS A 442 41.39 50.52 0.22
C HIS A 442 40.77 49.99 1.52
N HIS A 443 40.55 48.68 1.63
CA HIS A 443 39.79 48.06 2.73
C HIS A 443 40.63 47.32 3.79
N CYS A 444 41.96 47.19 3.61
CA CYS A 444 42.83 46.54 4.60
C CYS A 444 43.16 47.42 5.82
N ILE A 445 43.54 46.77 6.92
CA ILE A 445 44.07 47.45 8.13
C ILE A 445 45.30 48.27 7.74
N ARG A 446 45.31 49.55 8.15
CA ARG A 446 46.47 50.44 8.03
C ARG A 446 47.24 50.50 9.35
N PRO A 447 48.59 50.61 9.32
CA PRO A 447 49.45 50.64 8.12
C PRO A 447 49.58 49.26 7.46
N ILE A 448 49.66 49.23 6.12
CA ILE A 448 49.82 47.97 5.38
C ILE A 448 51.31 47.60 5.36
N ASN A 449 51.65 46.46 5.94
CA ASN A 449 53.03 45.97 5.99
C ASN A 449 53.39 45.24 4.69
N VAL A 450 53.90 45.97 3.71
CA VAL A 450 54.37 45.41 2.44
C VAL A 450 55.83 44.99 2.57
N THR A 451 56.10 43.69 2.48
CA THR A 451 57.48 43.17 2.53
C THR A 451 58.20 43.29 1.18
N ASN A 452 59.53 43.32 1.16
CA ASN A 452 60.32 43.31 -0.08
C ASN A 452 59.94 42.15 -1.01
N LYS A 453 59.63 40.97 -0.45
CA LYS A 453 59.14 39.81 -1.22
C LYS A 453 57.80 40.05 -1.90
N MET A 454 56.92 40.88 -1.31
CA MET A 454 55.64 41.26 -1.93
C MET A 454 55.87 42.25 -3.08
N LEU A 455 56.77 43.22 -2.89
CA LEU A 455 57.16 44.17 -3.95
C LEU A 455 57.76 43.46 -5.16
N GLU A 456 58.67 42.51 -4.95
CA GLU A 456 59.25 41.70 -6.02
C GLU A 456 58.16 40.95 -6.83
N VAL A 457 57.16 40.39 -6.15
CA VAL A 457 56.02 39.71 -6.81
C VAL A 457 55.18 40.70 -7.61
N ALA A 458 54.91 41.90 -7.09
CA ALA A 458 54.16 42.93 -7.81
C ALA A 458 54.88 43.38 -9.08
N ILE A 459 56.20 43.62 -9.00
CA ILE A 459 57.02 44.00 -10.16
C ILE A 459 57.02 42.90 -11.23
N ARG A 460 57.20 41.63 -10.82
CA ARG A 460 57.12 40.48 -11.74
C ARG A 460 55.75 40.32 -12.36
N GLY A 461 54.69 40.69 -11.64
CA GLY A 461 53.31 40.73 -12.13
C GLY A 461 52.98 41.94 -13.01
N GLY A 462 53.96 42.80 -13.33
CA GLY A 462 53.75 43.99 -14.17
C GLY A 462 53.05 45.15 -13.45
N ILE A 463 52.99 45.13 -12.13
CA ILE A 463 52.40 46.20 -11.31
C ILE A 463 53.52 47.12 -10.81
N TYR A 464 53.61 48.30 -11.41
CA TYR A 464 54.57 49.34 -11.04
C TYR A 464 53.90 50.36 -10.12
N TRP A 465 54.45 50.54 -8.92
CA TRP A 465 54.04 51.57 -7.97
C TRP A 465 54.48 52.93 -8.51
N ARG A 466 53.52 53.83 -8.77
CA ARG A 466 53.79 55.26 -8.99
C ARG A 466 53.36 56.04 -7.76
#